data_AF-N1Q0Z3-F1
#
_entry.id   AF-N1Q0Z3-F1
#
_cell.length_a   1.000
_cell.length_b   1.000
_cell.length_c   1.000
_cell.angle_alpha   90.00
_cell.angle_beta   90.00
_cell.angle_gamma   90.00
#
_symmetry.space_group_name_H-M   'P 1'
#
loop_
_entity.id
_entity.type
_entity.pdbx_description
1 polymer ?
#
loop_
_entity_poly.entity_id
_entity_poly.type
_entity_poly.pdbx_seq_one_letter_code
_entity_poly.pdbx_strand_id
1 'polypeptide(L)'
;MAAAGGAASIITQVQQGGPAPINTALGGGADENITLELRGTRFTLSRDELLTLPEFVLLSLFPNGLLPDGHLNSYHDGDVYPVDVRQPQKPRAIAQVQPQTSVTVNDIQNVMSNSDVYLSDIVYLSQYDPMSLQYMLEFFRHVAQTIPQVSEDSGPTSDPMAPSTMPIEPMAGNARDMLQDRAGIIVLREDLDFYAIPPRKDIEQMEMINIKRAASRALLKQDGIFSGLRKSEEPGTTEQHLIEMLTAGGFNHEDTWGHRAAEPQKAVICSIALARLRTDIKGDTAGAANAVGMAQKLLLFWRKPARRCWWEGVELENVEGVEGNLKVWIRRVWTLEMSVIGLR
;
A
#
# COMPACT_ATOMS: atom_id res chain seq x y z
N MET A 1 47.01 -0.50 -27.71
CA MET A 1 47.28 0.14 -26.40
C MET A 1 46.73 1.55 -26.42
N ALA A 2 45.49 1.73 -25.96
CA ALA A 2 44.93 2.95 -25.38
C ALA A 2 43.51 2.61 -24.92
N ALA A 3 43.33 2.50 -23.60
CA ALA A 3 42.05 2.26 -22.93
C ALA A 3 41.51 3.60 -22.41
N ALA A 4 40.20 3.82 -22.55
CA ALA A 4 39.35 4.63 -21.67
C ALA A 4 37.91 4.62 -22.21
N GLY A 5 37.06 3.75 -21.64
CA GLY A 5 35.63 3.70 -21.93
C GLY A 5 34.84 3.78 -20.63
N GLY A 6 34.84 4.97 -19.99
CA GLY A 6 33.96 5.27 -18.87
C GLY A 6 32.67 5.88 -19.39
N ALA A 7 31.60 5.08 -19.48
CA ALA A 7 30.27 5.59 -19.76
C ALA A 7 29.72 6.31 -18.52
N ALA A 8 29.80 7.64 -18.53
CA ALA A 8 29.10 8.50 -17.57
C ALA A 8 27.58 8.32 -17.77
N SER A 9 26.91 7.75 -16.77
CA SER A 9 25.44 7.77 -16.71
C SER A 9 24.98 9.20 -16.50
N ILE A 10 24.31 9.77 -17.49
CA ILE A 10 23.63 11.07 -17.38
C ILE A 10 22.39 10.85 -16.51
N ILE A 11 22.55 11.05 -15.21
CA ILE A 11 21.47 11.21 -14.24
C ILE A 11 21.03 12.67 -14.32
N THR A 12 19.92 12.96 -14.99
CA THR A 12 19.25 14.24 -14.86
C THR A 12 18.51 14.25 -13.52
N GLN A 13 19.17 14.77 -12.47
CA GLN A 13 18.53 15.14 -11.22
C GLN A 13 17.51 16.25 -11.49
N VAL A 14 16.23 15.94 -11.35
CA VAL A 14 15.18 16.95 -11.23
C VAL A 14 14.91 17.10 -9.74
N GLN A 15 15.32 18.24 -9.18
CA GLN A 15 15.00 18.64 -7.82
C GLN A 15 13.50 18.97 -7.76
N GLN A 16 12.67 17.97 -7.47
CA GLN A 16 11.30 18.21 -7.06
C GLN A 16 11.34 18.87 -5.69
N GLY A 17 10.90 20.13 -5.61
CA GLY A 17 10.61 20.79 -4.34
C GLY A 17 9.62 19.93 -3.58
N GLY A 18 10.07 19.35 -2.47
CA GLY A 18 9.24 18.52 -1.61
C GLY A 18 8.08 19.34 -1.04
N PRO A 19 6.91 18.70 -0.78
CA PRO A 19 5.88 19.34 0.02
C PRO A 19 6.44 19.71 1.39
N ALA A 20 5.92 20.80 1.97
CA ALA A 20 6.34 21.33 3.26
C ALA A 20 6.31 20.23 4.34
N PRO A 21 7.22 20.28 5.34
CA PRO A 21 7.20 19.33 6.45
C PRO A 21 5.83 19.37 7.13
N ILE A 22 5.21 18.21 7.28
CA ILE A 22 3.99 18.03 8.06
C ILE A 22 4.34 18.42 9.50
N ASN A 23 3.86 19.58 9.96
CA ASN A 23 4.01 20.01 11.35
C ASN A 23 3.16 19.09 12.25
N THR A 24 3.81 18.13 12.92
CA THR A 24 3.21 17.19 13.87
C THR A 24 2.90 17.79 15.25
N ALA A 25 2.70 19.09 15.36
CA ALA A 25 2.36 19.74 16.63
C ALA A 25 0.84 19.73 16.83
N LEU A 26 0.29 18.60 17.29
CA LEU A 26 -1.16 18.48 17.57
C LEU A 26 -1.31 18.34 19.10
N GLY A 27 -1.69 19.43 19.77
CA GLY A 27 -2.10 19.41 21.18
C GLY A 27 -3.61 19.19 21.26
N GLY A 28 -4.04 18.02 21.75
CA GLY A 28 -5.44 17.62 21.87
C GLY A 28 -5.52 16.19 22.43
N GLY A 29 -6.43 15.95 23.37
CA GLY A 29 -6.47 14.76 24.24
C GLY A 29 -6.58 13.41 23.51
N ALA A 30 -6.20 12.33 24.21
CA ALA A 30 -6.03 10.98 23.68
C ALA A 30 -7.31 10.28 23.14
N ASP A 31 -8.48 10.91 23.23
CA ASP A 31 -9.78 10.29 22.89
C ASP A 31 -10.42 10.83 21.60
N GLU A 32 -9.68 11.55 20.76
CA GLU A 32 -10.20 12.04 19.49
C GLU A 32 -10.22 10.92 18.43
N ASN A 33 -11.44 10.49 18.07
CA ASN A 33 -11.70 9.55 16.99
C ASN A 33 -12.18 10.30 15.73
N ILE A 34 -11.63 9.95 14.57
CA ILE A 34 -12.10 10.41 13.25
C ILE A 34 -12.90 9.30 12.57
N THR A 35 -14.06 9.64 12.01
CA THR A 35 -14.83 8.72 11.16
C THR A 35 -14.65 9.08 9.69
N LEU A 36 -14.08 8.16 8.92
CA LEU A 36 -13.84 8.28 7.48
C LEU A 36 -14.91 7.49 6.71
N GLU A 37 -15.40 8.02 5.59
CA GLU A 37 -16.25 7.30 4.64
C GLU A 37 -15.52 7.13 3.30
N LEU A 38 -15.26 5.88 2.90
CA LEU A 38 -14.60 5.46 1.66
C LEU A 38 -15.51 4.53 0.87
N ARG A 39 -15.94 4.92 -0.33
CA ARG A 39 -16.87 4.15 -1.18
C ARG A 39 -18.14 3.70 -0.43
N GLY A 40 -18.62 4.52 0.50
CA GLY A 40 -19.77 4.20 1.36
C GLY A 40 -19.48 3.26 2.55
N THR A 41 -18.22 2.84 2.73
CA THR A 41 -17.77 2.08 3.91
C THR A 41 -17.21 3.04 4.94
N ARG A 42 -17.64 2.89 6.20
CA ARG A 42 -17.21 3.76 7.30
C ARG A 42 -16.12 3.13 8.14
N PHE A 43 -15.11 3.93 8.48
CA PHE A 43 -13.99 3.54 9.31
C PHE A 43 -13.85 4.57 10.44
N THR A 44 -13.89 4.11 11.68
CA THR A 44 -13.56 4.96 12.83
C THR A 44 -12.14 4.62 13.27
N LEU A 45 -11.28 5.65 13.30
CA LEU A 45 -9.87 5.55 13.67
C LEU A 45 -9.60 6.50 14.83
N SER A 46 -8.87 6.04 15.82
CA SER A 46 -8.25 6.91 16.81
C SER A 46 -7.08 7.68 16.21
N ARG A 47 -6.69 8.77 16.88
CA ARG A 47 -5.47 9.51 16.54
C ARG A 47 -4.22 8.63 16.48
N ASP A 48 -4.07 7.69 17.41
CA ASP A 48 -2.91 6.79 17.45
C ASP A 48 -2.90 5.85 16.25
N GLU A 49 -4.04 5.27 15.89
CA GLU A 49 -4.15 4.43 14.69
C GLU A 49 -3.76 5.21 13.43
N LEU A 50 -4.28 6.43 13.29
CA LEU A 50 -3.99 7.31 12.17
C LEU A 50 -2.49 7.64 12.05
N LEU A 51 -1.81 7.90 13.16
CA LEU A 51 -0.36 8.20 13.18
C LEU A 51 0.52 6.99 12.87
N THR A 52 -0.01 5.78 13.02
CA THR A 52 0.72 4.55 12.71
C THR A 52 0.56 4.10 11.25
N LEU A 53 -0.45 4.61 10.55
CA LEU A 53 -0.70 4.25 9.15
C LEU A 53 0.50 4.61 8.26
N PRO A 54 0.79 3.80 7.22
CA PRO A 54 1.81 4.11 6.23
C PRO A 54 1.56 5.43 5.52
N GLU A 55 2.63 6.14 5.16
CA GLU A 55 2.60 7.42 4.48
C GLU A 55 1.77 7.36 3.19
N PHE A 56 1.91 6.29 2.40
CA PHE A 56 1.16 6.16 1.15
C PHE A 56 -0.36 6.07 1.38
N VAL A 57 -0.81 5.50 2.51
CA VAL A 57 -2.23 5.45 2.87
C VAL A 57 -2.69 6.84 3.25
N LEU A 58 -1.94 7.52 4.13
CA LEU A 58 -2.27 8.88 4.56
C LEU A 58 -2.37 9.85 3.38
N LEU A 59 -1.44 9.77 2.42
CA LEU A 59 -1.47 10.60 1.21
C LEU A 59 -2.66 10.26 0.30
N SER A 60 -3.14 9.01 0.31
CA SER A 60 -4.31 8.62 -0.47
C SER A 60 -5.62 9.02 0.21
N LEU A 61 -5.68 8.96 1.55
CA LEU A 61 -6.84 9.36 2.34
C LEU A 61 -6.98 10.89 2.44
N PHE A 62 -5.85 11.60 2.47
CA PHE A 62 -5.78 13.04 2.69
C PHE A 62 -4.85 13.70 1.65
N PRO A 63 -5.22 13.72 0.36
CA PRO A 63 -4.36 14.24 -0.72
C PRO A 63 -4.02 15.73 -0.57
N ASN A 64 -4.88 16.49 0.13
CA ASN A 64 -4.71 17.92 0.37
C ASN A 64 -4.21 18.22 1.79
N GLY A 65 -3.70 17.20 2.50
CA GLY A 65 -3.31 17.30 3.90
C GLY A 65 -4.41 16.87 4.87
N LEU A 66 -3.98 16.54 6.08
CA LEU A 66 -4.83 16.15 7.21
C LEU A 66 -5.62 17.37 7.69
N LEU A 67 -6.79 17.57 7.07
CA LEU A 67 -7.84 18.54 7.43
C LEU A 67 -7.54 20.01 7.02
N PRO A 68 -8.55 20.80 6.61
CA PRO A 68 -8.40 22.24 6.41
C PRO A 68 -7.97 22.92 7.72
N ASP A 69 -7.03 23.87 7.65
CA ASP A 69 -6.35 24.62 8.74
C ASP A 69 -7.24 25.36 9.77
N GLY A 70 -8.54 25.07 9.86
CA GLY A 70 -9.51 25.76 10.74
C GLY A 70 -10.39 24.87 11.62
N HIS A 71 -10.32 23.54 11.51
CA HIS A 71 -11.17 22.62 12.31
C HIS A 71 -10.43 21.87 13.44
N LEU A 72 -9.16 22.20 13.68
CA LEU A 72 -8.27 21.48 14.62
C LEU A 72 -8.66 21.58 16.11
N ASN A 73 -9.60 22.45 16.49
CA ASN A 73 -10.02 22.62 17.88
C ASN A 73 -11.45 22.12 18.18
N SER A 74 -12.13 21.48 17.22
CA SER A 74 -13.46 20.93 17.44
C SER A 74 -13.74 19.79 16.48
N TYR A 75 -13.27 18.59 16.82
CA TYR A 75 -13.96 17.39 16.37
C TYR A 75 -15.30 17.38 17.11
N HIS A 76 -16.39 17.72 16.42
CA HIS A 76 -17.69 17.41 16.98
C HIS A 76 -17.87 15.90 16.90
N ASP A 77 -18.13 15.27 18.05
CA ASP A 77 -18.51 13.87 18.15
C ASP A 77 -19.65 13.58 17.15
N GLY A 78 -19.33 12.82 16.09
CA GLY A 78 -20.28 12.46 15.03
C GLY A 78 -19.99 12.99 13.61
N ASP A 79 -18.96 13.81 13.37
CA ASP A 79 -18.63 14.26 12.02
C ASP A 79 -18.02 13.12 11.16
N VAL A 80 -18.64 12.84 10.00
CA VAL A 80 -18.16 11.85 9.02
C VAL A 80 -17.38 12.58 7.92
N TYR A 81 -16.10 12.27 7.78
CA TYR A 81 -15.22 12.84 6.76
C TYR A 81 -15.28 12.01 5.47
N PRO A 82 -15.86 12.54 4.37
CA PRO A 82 -15.83 11.86 3.09
C PRO A 82 -14.41 11.94 2.51
N VAL A 83 -13.78 10.78 2.30
CA VAL A 83 -12.45 10.67 1.69
C VAL A 83 -12.53 10.70 0.16
N ASP A 84 -13.72 10.41 -0.37
CA ASP A 84 -13.96 10.38 -1.80
C ASP A 84 -14.07 11.79 -2.40
N VAL A 85 -13.23 12.09 -3.39
CA VAL A 85 -13.33 13.33 -4.17
C VAL A 85 -14.48 13.19 -5.16
N ARG A 86 -15.62 13.82 -4.87
CA ARG A 86 -16.62 14.10 -5.91
C ARG A 86 -15.97 14.99 -6.96
N GLN A 87 -16.03 14.60 -8.24
CA GLN A 87 -15.72 15.55 -9.32
C GLN A 87 -16.71 16.72 -9.24
N PRO A 88 -16.26 17.94 -8.93
CA PRO A 88 -17.05 19.12 -9.24
C PRO A 88 -17.00 19.23 -10.76
N GLN A 89 -18.13 19.03 -11.43
CA GLN A 89 -18.30 19.19 -12.90
C GLN A 89 -17.88 18.04 -13.82
N LYS A 90 -18.32 16.80 -13.55
CA LYS A 90 -18.89 16.02 -14.67
C LYS A 90 -20.40 15.97 -14.53
N PRO A 91 -21.17 16.62 -15.44
CA PRO A 91 -22.59 16.38 -15.48
C PRO A 91 -22.76 14.88 -15.68
N ARG A 92 -23.44 14.24 -14.73
CA ARG A 92 -24.04 12.90 -14.80
C ARG A 92 -23.46 11.98 -15.88
N ALA A 93 -22.96 10.80 -15.52
CA ALA A 93 -22.93 9.67 -16.45
C ALA A 93 -24.36 9.26 -16.94
N ILE A 94 -25.42 9.89 -16.38
CA ILE A 94 -26.80 9.90 -16.89
C ILE A 94 -27.07 11.06 -17.90
N ALA A 95 -26.09 11.91 -18.23
CA ALA A 95 -26.25 13.07 -19.11
C ALA A 95 -25.13 13.30 -20.14
N GLN A 96 -24.09 12.46 -20.20
CA GLN A 96 -23.15 12.46 -21.32
C GLN A 96 -22.93 11.07 -21.94
N VAL A 97 -23.95 10.21 -21.85
CA VAL A 97 -24.29 9.36 -22.99
C VAL A 97 -24.81 10.33 -24.06
N GLN A 98 -24.10 10.47 -25.18
CA GLN A 98 -24.76 10.84 -26.44
C GLN A 98 -26.02 10.00 -26.48
N PRO A 99 -27.24 10.55 -26.47
CA PRO A 99 -28.44 9.82 -26.12
C PRO A 99 -28.56 8.58 -27.00
N GLN A 100 -28.05 7.45 -26.53
CA GLN A 100 -28.56 6.17 -26.91
C GLN A 100 -29.91 6.16 -26.22
N THR A 101 -30.93 6.36 -27.06
CA THR A 101 -32.32 6.60 -26.72
C THR A 101 -32.98 5.45 -25.96
N SER A 102 -32.21 4.41 -25.60
CA SER A 102 -32.63 3.31 -24.75
C SER A 102 -31.43 2.75 -24.00
N VAL A 103 -31.38 2.95 -22.68
CA VAL A 103 -30.64 2.04 -21.80
C VAL A 103 -31.51 0.80 -21.69
N THR A 104 -31.04 -0.34 -22.19
CA THR A 104 -31.83 -1.58 -22.13
C THR A 104 -31.69 -2.22 -20.75
N VAL A 105 -32.67 -3.05 -20.38
CA VAL A 105 -32.57 -3.88 -19.16
C VAL A 105 -31.32 -4.77 -19.21
N ASN A 106 -30.92 -5.22 -20.40
CA ASN A 106 -29.69 -5.99 -20.59
C ASN A 106 -28.43 -5.18 -20.25
N ASP A 107 -28.39 -3.89 -20.59
CA ASP A 107 -27.24 -3.04 -20.24
C ASP A 107 -27.11 -2.86 -18.73
N ILE A 108 -28.24 -2.65 -18.04
CA ILE A 108 -28.30 -2.56 -16.58
C ILE A 108 -27.91 -3.90 -15.96
N GLN A 109 -28.46 -5.01 -16.47
CA GLN A 109 -28.17 -6.34 -15.98
C GLN A 109 -26.68 -6.68 -16.17
N ASN A 110 -26.08 -6.31 -17.30
CA ASN A 110 -24.65 -6.48 -17.57
C ASN A 110 -23.77 -5.70 -16.60
N VAL A 111 -24.16 -4.45 -16.25
CA VAL A 111 -23.44 -3.65 -15.24
C VAL A 111 -23.61 -4.27 -13.84
N MET A 112 -24.83 -4.66 -13.47
CA MET A 112 -25.12 -5.25 -12.16
C MET A 112 -24.52 -6.65 -11.98
N SER A 113 -24.37 -7.43 -13.05
CA SER A 113 -23.72 -8.74 -13.03
C SER A 113 -22.19 -8.64 -13.06
N ASN A 114 -21.65 -7.45 -13.30
CA ASN A 114 -20.21 -7.25 -13.37
C ASN A 114 -19.64 -6.95 -11.98
N SER A 115 -19.07 -7.98 -11.34
CA SER A 115 -18.39 -7.87 -10.05
C SER A 115 -17.21 -6.90 -10.04
N ASP A 116 -16.68 -6.55 -11.21
CA ASP A 116 -15.52 -5.67 -11.36
C ASP A 116 -15.93 -4.18 -11.50
N VAL A 117 -17.23 -3.88 -11.38
CA VAL A 117 -17.79 -2.52 -11.47
C VAL A 117 -18.54 -2.18 -10.19
N TYR A 118 -17.93 -1.35 -9.34
CA TYR A 118 -18.63 -0.77 -8.20
C TYR A 118 -19.34 0.51 -8.64
N LEU A 119 -20.65 0.59 -8.35
CA LEU A 119 -21.45 1.79 -8.64
C LEU A 119 -20.89 3.03 -7.95
N SER A 120 -20.25 2.86 -6.78
CA SER A 120 -19.53 3.93 -6.08
C SER A 120 -18.40 4.51 -6.92
N ASP A 121 -17.66 3.71 -7.68
CA ASP A 121 -16.54 4.19 -8.52
C ASP A 121 -17.00 4.97 -9.76
N ILE A 122 -18.27 4.87 -10.13
CA ILE A 122 -18.89 5.70 -11.17
C ILE A 122 -19.19 7.11 -10.62
N VAL A 123 -19.46 7.21 -9.32
CA VAL A 123 -19.92 8.44 -8.65
C VAL A 123 -18.77 9.16 -7.92
N TYR A 124 -17.80 8.38 -7.45
CA TYR A 124 -16.68 8.79 -6.60
C TYR A 124 -15.39 8.25 -7.17
N LEU A 125 -14.37 9.11 -7.33
CA LEU A 125 -13.01 8.63 -7.54
C LEU A 125 -12.44 8.38 -6.15
N SER A 126 -12.63 7.16 -5.64
CA SER A 126 -11.94 6.77 -4.42
C SER A 126 -10.45 6.67 -4.72
N GLN A 127 -9.64 7.30 -3.88
CA GLN A 127 -8.19 7.33 -4.02
C GLN A 127 -7.55 6.08 -3.44
N TYR A 128 -8.26 5.36 -2.57
CA TYR A 128 -7.78 4.17 -1.90
C TYR A 128 -8.88 3.14 -1.74
N ASP A 129 -8.53 1.86 -1.85
CA ASP A 129 -9.50 0.78 -1.76
C ASP A 129 -9.90 0.48 -0.29
N PRO A 130 -11.20 0.55 0.08
CA PRO A 130 -11.66 0.31 1.45
C PRO A 130 -11.32 -1.10 1.96
N MET A 131 -11.33 -2.12 1.10
CA MET A 131 -10.97 -3.48 1.51
C MET A 131 -9.50 -3.58 1.90
N SER A 132 -8.63 -2.89 1.17
CA SER A 132 -7.21 -2.74 1.52
C SER A 132 -7.02 -2.05 2.87
N LEU A 133 -7.77 -0.96 3.13
CA LEU A 133 -7.71 -0.25 4.41
C LEU A 133 -8.22 -1.12 5.56
N GLN A 134 -9.32 -1.85 5.35
CA GLN A 134 -9.87 -2.77 6.34
C GLN A 134 -8.87 -3.86 6.72
N TYR A 135 -8.28 -4.54 5.73
CA TYR A 135 -7.24 -5.55 5.94
C TYR A 135 -6.08 -4.99 6.77
N MET A 136 -5.64 -3.77 6.45
CA MET A 136 -4.57 -3.11 7.19
C MET A 136 -4.93 -2.81 8.65
N LEU A 137 -6.08 -2.18 8.88
CA LEU A 137 -6.51 -1.81 10.23
C LEU A 137 -6.72 -3.04 11.10
N GLU A 138 -7.32 -4.10 10.56
CA GLU A 138 -7.51 -5.37 11.28
C GLU A 138 -6.18 -5.97 11.71
N PHE A 139 -5.20 -6.02 10.80
CA PHE A 139 -3.85 -6.49 11.12
C PHE A 139 -3.17 -5.63 12.19
N PHE A 140 -3.21 -4.29 12.05
CA PHE A 140 -2.58 -3.36 12.99
C PHE A 140 -3.18 -3.49 14.39
N ARG A 141 -4.51 -3.55 14.49
CA ARG A 141 -5.25 -3.78 15.75
C ARG A 141 -4.88 -5.11 16.38
N HIS A 142 -4.79 -6.17 15.58
CA HIS A 142 -4.39 -7.48 16.08
C HIS A 142 -2.98 -7.45 16.67
N VAL A 143 -2.01 -6.86 15.97
CA VAL A 143 -0.63 -6.74 16.50
C VAL A 143 -0.62 -5.89 17.76
N ALA A 144 -1.36 -4.78 17.82
CA ALA A 144 -1.42 -3.90 18.99
C ALA A 144 -1.89 -4.63 20.26
N GLN A 145 -2.87 -5.53 20.13
CA GLN A 145 -3.38 -6.34 21.26
C GLN A 145 -2.34 -7.33 21.82
N THR A 146 -1.33 -7.70 21.03
CA THR A 146 -0.27 -8.63 21.46
C THR A 146 0.93 -7.94 22.11
N ILE A 147 0.94 -6.61 22.17
CA ILE A 147 2.01 -5.86 22.85
C ILE A 147 1.77 -5.94 24.35
N PRO A 148 2.74 -6.43 25.15
CA PRO A 148 2.60 -6.50 26.60
C PRO A 148 2.20 -5.13 27.16
N GLN A 149 1.06 -5.05 27.85
CA GLN A 149 0.70 -3.86 28.60
C GLN A 149 1.58 -3.86 29.85
N VAL A 150 2.59 -2.98 29.91
CA VAL A 150 3.30 -2.75 31.16
C VAL A 150 2.26 -2.22 32.16
N SER A 151 1.93 -3.03 33.15
CA SER A 151 1.01 -2.64 34.21
C SER A 151 1.64 -1.45 34.94
N GLU A 152 0.91 -0.37 35.15
CA GLU A 152 1.34 0.81 35.94
C GLU A 152 1.54 0.51 37.45
N ASP A 153 1.89 -0.73 37.82
CA ASP A 153 2.03 -1.18 39.21
C ASP A 153 3.50 -1.30 39.68
N SER A 154 4.45 -0.78 38.90
CA SER A 154 5.84 -0.65 39.34
C SER A 154 6.44 0.68 38.88
N GLY A 155 6.08 1.75 39.59
CA GLY A 155 6.70 3.05 39.39
C GLY A 155 8.16 3.08 39.85
N PRO A 156 9.07 3.70 39.08
CA PRO A 156 10.17 4.44 39.64
C PRO A 156 9.77 5.92 39.71
N THR A 157 10.10 6.55 40.83
CA THR A 157 9.95 7.99 41.06
C THR A 157 10.63 8.81 39.96
N SER A 158 9.85 9.49 39.11
CA SER A 158 10.37 10.53 38.20
C SER A 158 9.48 11.78 38.26
N ASP A 159 10.14 12.93 38.40
CA ASP A 159 9.60 14.27 38.69
C ASP A 159 8.43 14.71 37.78
N PRO A 160 7.36 15.36 38.30
CA PRO A 160 6.15 15.68 37.52
C PRO A 160 6.25 16.92 36.60
N MET A 161 7.45 17.46 36.32
CA MET A 161 7.56 18.80 35.70
C MET A 161 8.54 18.92 34.54
N ALA A 162 8.69 17.87 33.74
CA ALA A 162 9.39 17.95 32.45
C ALA A 162 8.37 17.91 31.29
N PRO A 163 8.37 18.89 30.37
CA PRO A 163 7.60 18.78 29.14
C PRO A 163 8.16 17.65 28.28
N SER A 164 7.31 16.66 27.95
CA SER A 164 7.62 15.54 27.05
C SER A 164 7.78 16.03 25.61
N THR A 165 8.93 16.60 25.30
CA THR A 165 9.41 16.79 23.92
C THR A 165 10.68 15.99 23.74
N MET A 166 10.55 14.78 23.20
CA MET A 166 11.70 13.96 22.80
C MET A 166 12.38 14.58 21.57
N PRO A 167 13.72 14.80 21.57
CA PRO A 167 14.45 15.31 20.42
C PRO A 167 14.50 14.30 19.26
N ILE A 168 14.38 14.82 18.04
CA ILE A 168 14.58 14.09 16.78
C ILE A 168 16.10 13.94 16.57
N GLU A 169 16.72 12.89 17.12
CA GLU A 169 18.11 12.52 16.80
C GLU A 169 18.18 11.31 15.85
N PRO A 170 19.24 11.19 15.02
CA PRO A 170 19.38 10.09 14.07
C PRO A 170 19.58 8.75 14.79
N MET A 171 18.83 7.74 14.35
CA MET A 171 18.77 6.37 14.89
C MET A 171 20.14 5.71 15.11
N ALA A 172 20.68 5.80 16.32
CA ALA A 172 21.88 5.10 16.77
C ALA A 172 21.63 4.23 18.01
N GLY A 173 20.42 3.67 18.15
CA GLY A 173 20.04 2.74 19.21
C GLY A 173 19.98 1.29 18.72
N ASN A 174 20.18 0.32 19.61
CA ASN A 174 20.06 -1.10 19.30
C ASN A 174 18.60 -1.39 18.89
N ALA A 175 18.37 -1.95 17.70
CA ALA A 175 17.03 -2.25 17.16
C ALA A 175 16.12 -3.02 18.14
N ARG A 176 16.75 -3.82 19.00
CA ARG A 176 16.08 -4.59 20.04
C ARG A 176 15.46 -3.68 21.11
N ASP A 177 16.15 -2.61 21.52
CA ASP A 177 15.69 -1.67 22.53
C ASP A 177 14.54 -0.79 22.01
N MET A 178 14.54 -0.47 20.71
CA MET A 178 13.44 0.26 20.08
C MET A 178 12.13 -0.53 20.00
N LEU A 179 12.19 -1.86 20.07
CA LEU A 179 11.05 -2.78 19.88
C LEU A 179 10.71 -3.57 21.15
N GLN A 180 11.27 -3.22 22.31
CA GLN A 180 10.94 -3.90 23.57
C GLN A 180 9.45 -3.76 23.93
N ASP A 181 8.89 -2.56 23.75
CA ASP A 181 7.46 -2.26 24.01
C ASP A 181 6.71 -1.87 22.72
N ARG A 182 7.30 -2.14 21.56
CA ARG A 182 6.79 -1.71 20.26
C ARG A 182 6.78 -2.86 19.27
N ALA A 183 5.87 -2.82 18.32
CA ALA A 183 5.87 -3.77 17.21
C ALA A 183 6.14 -3.06 15.89
N GLY A 184 7.12 -3.58 15.15
CA GLY A 184 7.34 -3.22 13.75
C GLY A 184 6.41 -4.03 12.86
N ILE A 185 5.77 -3.38 11.91
CA ILE A 185 4.95 -4.01 10.87
C ILE A 185 5.58 -3.67 9.53
N ILE A 186 5.93 -4.71 8.78
CA ILE A 186 6.41 -4.61 7.41
C ILE A 186 5.18 -4.47 6.52
N VAL A 187 5.16 -3.41 5.70
CA VAL A 187 4.09 -3.13 4.74
C VAL A 187 4.64 -3.23 3.34
N LEU A 188 4.27 -4.29 2.63
CA LEU A 188 4.64 -4.52 1.24
C LEU A 188 3.43 -4.23 0.36
N ARG A 189 3.57 -3.26 -0.55
CA ARG A 189 2.55 -2.89 -1.53
C ARG A 189 3.04 -3.10 -2.95
N GLU A 190 2.18 -3.63 -3.80
CA GLU A 190 2.39 -3.73 -5.25
C GLU A 190 1.34 -2.90 -6.00
N ASP A 191 1.82 -2.05 -6.91
CA ASP A 191 1.03 -1.56 -8.04
C ASP A 191 1.45 -2.29 -9.30
N LEU A 192 0.52 -2.99 -9.93
CA LEU A 192 0.71 -3.73 -11.16
C LEU A 192 -0.09 -3.06 -12.26
N ASP A 193 0.55 -2.23 -13.08
CA ASP A 193 -0.04 -1.71 -14.32
C ASP A 193 0.15 -2.75 -15.43
N PHE A 194 -0.90 -3.08 -16.17
CA PHE A 194 -0.81 -4.02 -17.28
C PHE A 194 -1.35 -3.47 -18.60
N TYR A 195 -0.68 -3.88 -19.68
CA TYR A 195 -0.93 -3.44 -21.05
C TYR A 195 -1.14 -4.66 -21.93
N ALA A 196 -2.42 -5.03 -22.11
CA ALA A 196 -2.79 -6.08 -23.05
C ALA A 196 -2.54 -5.60 -24.48
N ILE A 197 -1.77 -6.38 -25.25
CA ILE A 197 -1.54 -6.12 -26.67
C ILE A 197 -2.75 -6.63 -27.45
N PRO A 198 -3.32 -5.84 -28.38
CA PRO A 198 -4.41 -6.28 -29.23
C PRO A 198 -4.06 -7.61 -29.92
N PRO A 199 -4.88 -8.68 -29.75
CA PRO A 199 -4.60 -9.98 -30.38
C PRO A 199 -4.76 -9.93 -31.91
N ARG A 200 -5.57 -9.00 -32.40
CA ARG A 200 -5.84 -8.75 -33.82
C ARG A 200 -5.94 -7.25 -34.11
N LYS A 201 -5.72 -6.87 -35.38
CA LYS A 201 -5.66 -5.46 -35.81
C LYS A 201 -7.01 -4.76 -35.80
N ASP A 202 -8.08 -5.51 -36.03
CA ASP A 202 -9.44 -5.04 -36.23
C ASP A 202 -10.31 -5.19 -34.98
N ILE A 203 -9.69 -5.13 -33.79
CA ILE A 203 -10.41 -5.25 -32.53
C ILE A 203 -11.19 -3.98 -32.19
N GLU A 204 -12.46 -4.14 -31.80
CA GLU A 204 -13.28 -3.03 -31.35
C GLU A 204 -12.93 -2.59 -29.92
N GLN A 205 -13.24 -1.34 -29.58
CA GLN A 205 -12.93 -0.79 -28.26
C GLN A 205 -13.59 -1.58 -27.12
N MET A 206 -14.86 -1.97 -27.29
CA MET A 206 -15.60 -2.72 -26.27
C MET A 206 -15.05 -4.13 -26.07
N GLU A 207 -14.69 -4.80 -27.17
CA GLU A 207 -14.02 -6.10 -27.13
C GLU A 207 -12.68 -6.01 -26.40
N MET A 208 -11.88 -4.98 -26.69
CA MET A 208 -10.60 -4.76 -26.01
C MET A 208 -10.77 -4.48 -24.51
N ILE A 209 -11.84 -3.79 -24.10
CA ILE A 209 -12.16 -3.59 -22.68
C ILE A 209 -12.45 -4.94 -22.02
N ASN A 210 -13.23 -5.81 -22.66
CA ASN A 210 -13.54 -7.14 -22.13
C ASN A 210 -12.29 -8.03 -22.04
N ILE A 211 -11.40 -7.97 -23.03
CA ILE A 211 -10.10 -8.66 -22.99
C ILE A 211 -9.24 -8.15 -21.83
N LYS A 212 -9.18 -6.83 -21.59
CA LYS A 212 -8.44 -6.26 -20.46
C LYS A 212 -9.00 -6.74 -19.11
N ARG A 213 -10.32 -6.85 -18.98
CA ARG A 213 -10.98 -7.41 -17.79
C ARG A 213 -10.62 -8.90 -17.62
N ALA A 214 -10.68 -9.68 -18.70
CA ALA A 214 -10.30 -11.10 -18.67
C ALA A 214 -8.81 -11.30 -18.33
N ALA A 215 -7.93 -10.45 -18.87
CA ALA A 215 -6.51 -10.43 -18.53
C ALA A 215 -6.29 -10.09 -17.04
N SER A 216 -7.01 -9.10 -16.51
CA SER A 216 -6.97 -8.77 -15.08
C SER A 216 -7.35 -9.98 -14.21
N ARG A 217 -8.46 -10.67 -14.55
CA ARG A 217 -8.88 -11.89 -13.84
C ARG A 217 -7.81 -12.99 -13.89
N ALA A 218 -7.08 -13.13 -15.00
CA ALA A 218 -5.97 -14.08 -15.08
C ALA A 218 -4.78 -13.66 -14.21
N LEU A 219 -4.42 -12.37 -14.20
CA LEU A 219 -3.32 -11.82 -13.39
C LEU A 219 -3.60 -11.82 -11.89
N LEU A 220 -4.88 -11.73 -11.48
CA LEU A 220 -5.29 -11.85 -10.08
C LEU A 220 -4.99 -13.25 -9.51
N LYS A 221 -4.95 -14.29 -10.34
CA LYS A 221 -4.60 -15.66 -9.90
C LYS A 221 -3.11 -15.80 -9.51
N GLN A 222 -2.26 -14.87 -9.93
CA GLN A 222 -0.86 -14.82 -9.50
C GLN A 222 -0.77 -14.15 -8.13
N ASP A 223 -1.08 -14.92 -7.09
CA ASP A 223 -1.34 -14.38 -5.76
C ASP A 223 -0.14 -14.46 -4.78
N GLY A 224 0.92 -15.17 -5.13
CA GLY A 224 2.11 -15.25 -4.28
C GLY A 224 2.88 -13.91 -4.24
N ILE A 225 3.33 -13.47 -3.07
CA ILE A 225 4.04 -12.19 -2.92
C ILE A 225 5.33 -12.15 -3.73
N PHE A 226 6.02 -13.29 -3.89
CA PHE A 226 7.26 -13.41 -4.66
C PHE A 226 7.06 -13.89 -6.09
N SER A 227 5.82 -14.09 -6.54
CA SER A 227 5.52 -14.64 -7.87
C SER A 227 5.95 -13.72 -9.01
N GLY A 228 5.95 -12.40 -8.79
CA GLY A 228 6.37 -11.39 -9.76
C GLY A 228 7.86 -11.06 -9.77
N LEU A 229 8.65 -11.65 -8.86
CA LEU A 229 10.11 -11.53 -8.89
C LEU A 229 10.67 -12.62 -9.81
N ARG A 230 11.63 -12.23 -10.65
CA ARG A 230 12.41 -13.18 -11.45
C ARG A 230 13.08 -14.17 -10.51
N LYS A 231 12.66 -15.43 -10.55
CA LYS A 231 13.42 -16.54 -9.99
C LYS A 231 14.64 -16.75 -10.89
N SER A 232 15.70 -15.96 -10.67
CA SER A 232 17.00 -16.31 -11.24
C SER A 232 17.52 -17.52 -10.49
N GLU A 233 17.96 -18.56 -11.21
CA GLU A 233 18.70 -19.68 -10.61
C GLU A 233 20.12 -19.26 -10.20
N GLU A 234 20.56 -18.06 -10.61
CA GLU A 234 21.86 -17.52 -10.23
C GLU A 234 21.83 -17.06 -8.76
N PRO A 235 22.67 -17.64 -7.89
CA PRO A 235 22.78 -17.18 -6.50
C PRO A 235 23.37 -15.77 -6.44
N GLY A 236 22.92 -14.98 -5.48
CA GLY A 236 23.46 -13.66 -5.20
C GLY A 236 22.80 -12.49 -5.95
N THR A 237 21.69 -12.73 -6.65
CA THR A 237 20.90 -11.63 -7.25
C THR A 237 20.29 -10.72 -6.19
N THR A 238 20.00 -9.46 -6.57
CA THR A 238 19.34 -8.49 -5.69
C THR A 238 17.92 -8.95 -5.31
N GLU A 239 17.23 -9.64 -6.22
CA GLU A 239 15.93 -10.29 -6.01
C GLU A 239 16.00 -11.34 -4.90
N GLN A 240 17.00 -12.22 -4.97
CA GLN A 240 17.21 -13.26 -3.97
C GLN A 240 17.47 -12.65 -2.59
N HIS A 241 18.35 -11.64 -2.51
CA HIS A 241 18.61 -10.90 -1.27
C HIS A 241 17.37 -10.20 -0.72
N LEU A 242 16.49 -9.67 -1.59
CA LEU A 242 15.24 -9.05 -1.19
C LEU A 242 14.28 -10.08 -0.59
N ILE A 243 14.15 -11.27 -1.21
CA ILE A 243 13.34 -12.37 -0.68
C ILE A 243 13.89 -12.82 0.68
N GLU A 244 15.21 -13.01 0.81
CA GLU A 244 15.86 -13.38 2.06
C GLU A 244 15.65 -12.33 3.16
N MET A 245 15.74 -11.04 2.82
CA MET A 245 15.49 -9.96 3.77
C MET A 245 14.03 -9.93 4.24
N LEU A 246 13.06 -10.07 3.33
CA LEU A 246 11.62 -10.07 3.65
C LEU A 246 11.21 -11.31 4.45
N THR A 247 11.80 -12.48 4.13
CA THR A 247 11.53 -13.73 4.86
C THR A 247 12.19 -13.75 6.23
N ALA A 248 13.42 -13.23 6.37
CA ALA A 248 14.03 -12.99 7.67
C ALA A 248 13.24 -11.99 8.51
N GLY A 249 12.62 -11.00 7.85
CA GLY A 249 11.81 -9.97 8.47
C GLY A 249 10.46 -10.47 9.00
N GLY A 250 9.77 -11.36 8.30
CA GLY A 250 8.47 -11.81 8.78
C GLY A 250 7.60 -12.59 7.79
N PHE A 251 7.88 -12.51 6.50
CA PHE A 251 7.15 -13.26 5.47
C PHE A 251 7.67 -14.70 5.33
N ASN A 252 6.90 -15.56 4.66
CA ASN A 252 7.31 -16.89 4.22
C ASN A 252 7.32 -16.96 2.69
N HIS A 253 7.99 -17.96 2.10
CA HIS A 253 8.15 -18.06 0.65
C HIS A 253 6.83 -18.31 -0.09
N GLU A 254 5.90 -18.95 0.59
CA GLU A 254 4.57 -19.35 0.14
C GLU A 254 3.48 -18.32 0.46
N ASP A 255 3.83 -17.21 1.13
CA ASP A 255 2.86 -16.18 1.49
C ASP A 255 2.20 -15.59 0.23
N THR A 256 0.90 -15.34 0.33
CA THR A 256 0.12 -14.65 -0.69
C THR A 256 -0.15 -13.19 -0.29
N TRP A 257 -0.62 -12.40 -1.25
CA TRP A 257 -1.09 -11.06 -0.95
C TRP A 257 -2.28 -11.13 0.00
N GLY A 258 -2.22 -10.41 1.11
CA GLY A 258 -3.32 -10.38 2.08
C GLY A 258 -4.55 -9.64 1.56
N HIS A 259 -4.32 -8.68 0.64
CA HIS A 259 -5.37 -8.13 -0.21
C HIS A 259 -4.82 -7.87 -1.62
N ARG A 260 -5.57 -8.25 -2.65
CA ARG A 260 -5.21 -8.09 -4.07
C ARG A 260 -6.47 -7.89 -4.90
N ALA A 261 -6.59 -6.71 -5.52
CA ALA A 261 -7.79 -6.34 -6.27
C ALA A 261 -7.45 -5.53 -7.52
N ALA A 262 -8.28 -5.70 -8.56
CA ALA A 262 -8.23 -4.84 -9.73
C ALA A 262 -8.87 -3.49 -9.42
N GLU A 263 -8.23 -2.41 -9.83
CA GLU A 263 -8.78 -1.06 -9.70
C GLU A 263 -9.88 -0.84 -10.75
N PRO A 264 -11.10 -0.44 -10.32
CA PRO A 264 -12.20 -0.24 -11.24
C PRO A 264 -11.88 0.80 -12.31
N GLN A 265 -12.24 0.48 -13.55
CA GLN A 265 -11.98 1.30 -14.75
C GLN A 265 -10.50 1.52 -15.08
N LYS A 266 -9.56 0.86 -14.39
CA LYS A 266 -8.12 0.94 -14.65
C LYS A 266 -7.58 -0.43 -15.04
N ALA A 267 -6.50 -0.44 -15.81
CA ALA A 267 -5.73 -1.66 -16.07
C ALA A 267 -4.63 -1.81 -15.00
N VAL A 268 -5.05 -1.81 -13.74
CA VAL A 268 -4.17 -1.81 -12.57
C VAL A 268 -4.67 -2.83 -11.57
N ILE A 269 -3.74 -3.57 -10.95
CA ILE A 269 -4.00 -4.40 -9.78
C ILE A 269 -3.19 -3.83 -8.61
N CYS A 270 -3.88 -3.51 -7.53
CA CYS A 270 -3.28 -3.08 -6.27
C CYS A 270 -3.21 -4.28 -5.33
N SER A 271 -2.06 -4.50 -4.70
CA SER A 271 -1.92 -5.55 -3.68
C SER A 271 -1.19 -5.06 -2.46
N ILE A 272 -1.50 -5.65 -1.32
CA ILE A 272 -0.84 -5.37 -0.04
C ILE A 272 -0.67 -6.65 0.77
N ALA A 273 0.49 -6.77 1.42
CA ALA A 273 0.81 -7.82 2.36
C ALA A 273 1.47 -7.22 3.60
N LEU A 274 1.14 -7.76 4.76
CA LEU A 274 1.59 -7.27 6.06
C LEU A 274 2.26 -8.41 6.83
N ALA A 275 3.37 -8.11 7.49
CA ALA A 275 4.03 -9.05 8.39
C ALA A 275 4.50 -8.33 9.65
N ARG A 276 4.36 -8.98 10.81
CA ARG A 276 5.00 -8.52 12.04
C ARG A 276 6.50 -8.78 11.91
N LEU A 277 7.31 -7.75 12.18
CA LEU A 277 8.76 -7.86 12.18
C LEU A 277 9.22 -8.84 13.27
N ARG A 278 9.88 -9.92 12.86
CA ARG A 278 10.49 -10.91 13.76
C ARG A 278 11.85 -10.38 14.22
N THR A 279 12.02 -10.17 15.51
CA THR A 279 13.29 -9.72 16.12
C THR A 279 13.82 -10.67 17.19
N ASP A 280 13.07 -11.74 17.47
CA ASP A 280 13.30 -12.69 18.55
C ASP A 280 14.05 -13.96 18.12
N ILE A 281 14.58 -14.01 16.90
CA ILE A 281 15.40 -15.14 16.42
C ILE A 281 16.62 -15.27 17.35
N LYS A 282 16.58 -16.23 18.27
CA LYS A 282 17.67 -16.53 19.21
C LYS A 282 18.91 -16.93 18.40
N GLY A 283 19.93 -16.09 18.48
CA GLY A 283 21.16 -16.16 17.69
C GLY A 283 22.11 -17.31 18.03
N ASP A 284 21.61 -18.51 18.31
CA ASP A 284 22.46 -19.65 18.72
C ASP A 284 23.17 -20.31 17.52
N THR A 285 22.89 -19.89 16.29
CA THR A 285 23.58 -20.35 15.07
C THR A 285 23.99 -19.17 14.18
N ALA A 286 25.09 -19.32 13.43
CA ALA A 286 25.60 -18.28 12.53
C ALA A 286 24.57 -17.82 11.48
N GLY A 287 23.65 -18.70 11.06
CA GLY A 287 22.53 -18.36 10.18
C GLY A 287 21.48 -17.44 10.84
N ALA A 288 21.21 -17.64 12.13
CA ALA A 288 20.28 -16.81 12.89
C ALA A 288 20.80 -15.36 13.08
N ALA A 289 22.10 -15.20 13.35
CA ALA A 289 22.71 -13.86 13.46
C ALA A 289 22.61 -13.06 12.14
N ASN A 290 22.82 -13.74 11.00
CA ASN A 290 22.66 -13.13 9.68
C ASN A 290 21.20 -12.74 9.40
N ALA A 291 20.24 -13.60 9.76
CA ALA A 291 18.82 -13.30 9.60
C ALA A 291 18.37 -12.10 10.45
N VAL A 292 18.81 -12.01 11.71
CA VAL A 292 18.55 -10.84 12.57
C VAL A 292 19.14 -9.57 11.96
N GLY A 293 20.39 -9.62 11.48
CA GLY A 293 21.03 -8.49 10.81
C GLY A 293 20.29 -8.05 9.54
N MET A 294 19.70 -8.99 8.79
CA MET A 294 18.86 -8.66 7.63
C MET A 294 17.51 -8.06 8.03
N ALA A 295 16.83 -8.62 9.03
CA ALA A 295 15.58 -8.09 9.55
C ALA A 295 15.76 -6.66 10.10
N GLN A 296 16.88 -6.39 10.77
CA GLN A 296 17.22 -5.04 11.24
C GLN A 296 17.39 -4.02 10.11
N LYS A 297 17.85 -4.43 8.92
CA LYS A 297 17.93 -3.52 7.76
C LYS A 297 16.56 -3.00 7.33
N LEU A 298 15.47 -3.73 7.62
CA LEU A 298 14.12 -3.28 7.33
C LEU A 298 13.74 -2.03 8.14
N LEU A 299 14.35 -1.85 9.33
CA LEU A 299 14.14 -0.65 10.13
C LEU A 299 14.61 0.64 9.44
N LEU A 300 15.57 0.54 8.51
CA LEU A 300 16.03 1.67 7.70
C LEU A 300 14.92 2.26 6.82
N PHE A 301 13.87 1.50 6.54
CA PHE A 301 12.72 1.93 5.75
C PHE A 301 11.61 2.55 6.60
N TRP A 302 11.81 2.70 7.92
CA TRP A 302 10.87 3.45 8.75
C TRP A 302 10.81 4.90 8.28
N ARG A 303 9.62 5.37 7.87
CA ARG A 303 9.40 6.73 7.34
C ARG A 303 10.26 7.08 6.12
N LYS A 304 10.85 6.07 5.47
CA LYS A 304 11.68 6.17 4.26
C LYS A 304 11.31 5.01 3.33
N PRO A 305 10.14 5.08 2.66
CA PRO A 305 9.66 3.98 1.85
C PRO A 305 10.65 3.68 0.73
N ALA A 306 11.01 2.40 0.57
CA ALA A 306 11.81 1.93 -0.55
C ALA A 306 10.90 1.59 -1.72
N ARG A 307 11.29 1.98 -2.92
CA ARG A 307 10.53 1.73 -4.14
C ARG A 307 11.38 1.03 -5.18
N ARG A 308 10.81 0.01 -5.81
CA ARG A 308 11.42 -0.72 -6.93
C ARG A 308 10.41 -0.83 -8.07
N CYS A 309 10.80 -0.39 -9.27
CA CYS A 309 9.98 -0.47 -10.47
C CYS A 309 10.68 -1.33 -11.53
N TRP A 310 9.95 -2.21 -12.19
CA TRP A 310 10.47 -3.00 -13.32
C TRP A 310 9.36 -3.35 -14.31
N TRP A 311 9.79 -3.80 -15.48
CA TRP A 311 8.91 -4.24 -16.55
C TRP A 311 9.11 -5.73 -16.83
N GLU A 312 8.02 -6.38 -17.22
CA GLU A 312 7.99 -7.79 -17.57
C GLU A 312 7.00 -8.00 -18.72
N GLY A 313 7.37 -8.81 -19.71
CA GLY A 313 6.43 -9.35 -20.68
C GLY A 313 5.94 -10.72 -20.23
N VAL A 314 4.63 -10.94 -20.23
CA VAL A 314 4.00 -12.22 -19.96
C VAL A 314 3.09 -12.63 -21.10
N GLU A 315 2.93 -13.93 -21.29
CA GLU A 315 1.91 -14.51 -22.16
C GLU A 315 0.85 -15.17 -21.27
N LEU A 316 -0.38 -14.68 -21.36
CA LEU A 316 -1.50 -15.22 -20.60
C LEU A 316 -2.24 -16.25 -21.46
N GLU A 317 -2.39 -17.45 -20.92
CA GLU A 317 -3.16 -18.53 -21.54
C GLU A 317 -4.63 -18.47 -21.09
N ASN A 318 -5.52 -19.01 -21.91
CA ASN A 318 -6.95 -19.17 -21.60
C ASN A 318 -7.65 -17.85 -21.21
N VAL A 319 -7.29 -16.74 -21.88
CA VAL A 319 -7.96 -15.45 -21.68
C VAL A 319 -9.25 -15.43 -22.49
N GLU A 320 -10.37 -15.19 -21.81
CA GLU A 320 -11.69 -15.07 -22.44
C GLU A 320 -11.70 -14.01 -23.55
N GLY A 321 -12.22 -14.37 -24.72
CA GLY A 321 -12.26 -13.50 -25.90
C GLY A 321 -10.95 -13.45 -26.70
N VAL A 322 -9.96 -14.30 -26.39
CA VAL A 322 -8.70 -14.41 -27.13
C VAL A 322 -8.51 -15.84 -27.63
N GLU A 323 -8.22 -15.99 -28.92
CA GLU A 323 -7.75 -17.26 -29.49
C GLU A 323 -6.24 -17.39 -29.26
N GLY A 324 -5.84 -18.31 -28.37
CA GLY A 324 -4.44 -18.55 -28.02
C GLY A 324 -3.92 -17.66 -26.88
N ASN A 325 -2.65 -17.26 -26.96
CA ASN A 325 -1.98 -16.53 -25.90
C ASN A 325 -2.17 -15.02 -26.06
N LEU A 326 -2.59 -14.36 -24.98
CA LEU A 326 -2.61 -12.90 -24.91
C LEU A 326 -1.25 -12.38 -24.42
N LYS A 327 -0.59 -11.57 -25.24
CA LYS A 327 0.63 -10.87 -24.84
C LYS A 327 0.28 -9.67 -23.96
N VAL A 328 0.89 -9.61 -22.78
CA VAL A 328 0.67 -8.53 -21.82
C VAL A 328 2.02 -8.02 -21.33
N TRP A 329 2.18 -6.70 -21.37
CA TRP A 329 3.29 -6.05 -20.66
C TRP A 329 2.83 -5.61 -19.28
N ILE A 330 3.65 -5.89 -18.28
CA ILE A 330 3.40 -5.54 -16.90
C ILE A 330 4.48 -4.58 -16.45
N ARG A 331 4.07 -3.47 -15.84
CA ARG A 331 4.93 -2.64 -15.01
C ARG A 331 4.56 -2.90 -13.55
N ARG A 332 5.51 -3.42 -12.78
CA ARG A 332 5.35 -3.63 -11.34
C ARG A 332 6.09 -2.53 -10.60
N VAL A 333 5.43 -1.95 -9.60
CA VAL A 333 6.04 -1.07 -8.62
C VAL A 333 5.82 -1.66 -7.25
N TRP A 334 6.89 -2.05 -6.60
CA TRP A 334 6.86 -2.41 -5.19
C TRP A 334 7.22 -1.21 -4.34
N THR A 335 6.43 -0.99 -3.30
CA THR A 335 6.72 -0.06 -2.22
C THR A 335 6.81 -0.86 -0.93
N LEU A 336 7.98 -0.77 -0.29
CA LEU A 336 8.23 -1.35 1.03
C LEU A 336 8.29 -0.21 2.03
N GLU A 337 7.38 -0.22 2.98
CA GLU A 337 7.34 0.70 4.10
C GLU A 337 7.32 -0.09 5.41
N MET A 338 7.71 0.55 6.50
CA MET A 338 7.59 -0.03 7.82
C MET A 338 6.83 0.92 8.73
N SER A 339 5.82 0.40 9.41
CA SER A 339 5.07 1.07 10.47
C SER A 339 5.54 0.57 11.83
N VAL A 340 5.47 1.43 12.85
CA VAL A 340 5.77 1.06 14.23
C VAL A 340 4.56 1.43 15.08
N ILE A 341 4.05 0.46 15.82
CA ILE A 341 2.91 0.63 16.74
C ILE A 341 3.38 0.44 18.20
N GLY A 342 2.66 1.02 19.16
CA GLY A 342 3.07 1.06 20.57
C GLY A 342 3.95 2.28 20.93
N LEU A 343 3.89 3.35 20.14
CA LEU A 343 4.47 4.65 20.48
C LEU A 343 3.56 5.35 21.49
N ARG A 344 3.50 4.87 22.74
CA ARG A 344 2.86 5.59 23.85
C ARG A 344 3.87 6.44 24.59
#